data_AF-A0A2N1TZL2-F1
#
_entry.id   AF-A0A2N1TZL2-F1
#
_cell.length_a   1.000
_cell.length_b   1.000
_cell.length_c   1.000
_cell.angle_alpha   90.00
_cell.angle_beta   90.00
_cell.angle_gamma   90.00
#
_symmetry.space_group_name_H-M   'P 1'
#
loop_
_entity.id
_entity.type
_entity.pdbx_description
1 polymer ?
#
loop_
_entity_poly.entity_id
_entity_poly.type
_entity_poly.pdbx_seq_one_letter_code
_entity_poly.pdbx_strand_id
1 'polypeptide(L)'
;MRVLAKIYVVVLALAILLAISARTGRFFGYDLTGSKAGSEKSLAFAISDARLYLPEAASFLVLSDDEAEVLDKDGLRVGRVLHTQPQARHIIGYGAWLPIVIVFDRAGKIVGLVLQPHQETPDFVERITSEGFFKSWNGLSANEAVLHNVDAVSRATLTTRAVIDSVRLRLANHSALDLQRKNVDYTEVAKTAAGVLFIMLSLLACFNRLGLGKYRTWLLLASVLVPGFVLGRFVSIELIMSWVANGIPYQTHIFMVSLFVLAFGLPFFCGRTWYCTWYCPYGAAQELVGKLCSRKIDGGEQFSEAVKRLRPVLLTIVVFFLLTGFPVNLSMVEPFSAFMLNSAADLVIAIALLFLVLSLFMRRPWCSCFCPSGVIVETLRFPQVFMEKRELQPEDGKMKFVEVINLLLVIVIIIQVFSSSRMVQSQTTPVAQNASMVASSAPPAAAATPAATTENPVLHNIHQRKSVRSYTSQEVSQEQLVAMVKAGMAAPTARNRQPWQFVVLHDKAIMTSLAEKLPYAKMLASAAAAIVVCGDLEIAKAGNSEDMWMLDCSAATQNILLAAESMGLGAVWTACYPYADRMQVTSQAIGLPEHILPLCVIPLGYPTGIDKPKDKWKPERLHWNSWQAPKE
;
A
#
# COMPACT_ATOMS: atom_id res chain seq x y z
N MET A 1 -39.35 2.21 10.87
CA MET A 1 -38.42 3.24 11.41
C MET A 1 -36.93 2.86 11.38
N ARG A 2 -36.50 1.72 11.95
CA ARG A 2 -35.06 1.33 11.95
C ARG A 2 -34.44 1.14 10.55
N VAL A 3 -35.22 0.69 9.57
CA VAL A 3 -34.79 0.55 8.17
C VAL A 3 -34.63 1.91 7.49
N LEU A 4 -35.58 2.84 7.67
CA LEU A 4 -35.48 4.21 7.17
C LEU A 4 -34.27 4.96 7.73
N ALA A 5 -33.95 4.77 9.02
CA ALA A 5 -32.76 5.37 9.63
C ALA A 5 -31.44 4.85 9.01
N LYS A 6 -31.40 3.57 8.59
CA LYS A 6 -30.24 2.98 7.91
C LYS A 6 -30.11 3.45 6.46
N ILE A 7 -31.23 3.52 5.73
CA ILE A 7 -31.27 4.09 4.37
C ILE A 7 -30.79 5.54 4.41
N TYR A 8 -31.26 6.32 5.38
CA TYR A 8 -30.83 7.70 5.58
C TYR A 8 -29.32 7.84 5.75
N VAL A 9 -28.68 7.01 6.58
CA VAL A 9 -27.23 7.11 6.80
C VAL A 9 -26.40 6.59 5.63
N VAL A 10 -26.88 5.58 4.91
CA VAL A 10 -26.25 5.16 3.65
C VAL A 10 -26.34 6.26 2.60
N VAL A 11 -27.52 6.87 2.44
CA VAL A 11 -27.72 8.00 1.53
C VAL A 11 -26.87 9.19 1.95
N LEU A 12 -26.77 9.48 3.25
CA LEU A 12 -25.92 10.54 3.79
C LEU A 12 -24.44 10.25 3.54
N ALA A 13 -23.98 9.01 3.75
CA ALA A 13 -22.60 8.61 3.45
C ALA A 13 -22.29 8.71 1.96
N LEU A 14 -23.20 8.28 1.09
CA LEU A 14 -23.07 8.45 -0.36
C LEU A 14 -23.09 9.92 -0.78
N ALA A 15 -23.95 10.74 -0.16
CA ALA A 15 -24.00 12.17 -0.40
C ALA A 15 -22.71 12.86 0.03
N ILE A 16 -22.10 12.47 1.16
CA ILE A 16 -20.79 12.93 1.61
C ILE A 16 -19.71 12.56 0.59
N LEU A 17 -19.69 11.29 0.17
CA LEU A 17 -18.73 10.79 -0.82
C LEU A 17 -18.84 11.56 -2.15
N LEU A 18 -20.07 11.80 -2.62
CA LEU A 18 -20.35 12.59 -3.83
C LEU A 18 -20.02 14.08 -3.66
N ALA A 19 -20.26 14.66 -2.48
CA ALA A 19 -19.90 16.04 -2.16
C ALA A 19 -18.39 16.27 -2.26
N ILE A 20 -17.62 15.36 -1.65
CA ILE A 20 -16.15 15.43 -1.63
C ILE A 20 -15.61 15.27 -3.04
N SER A 21 -16.17 14.29 -3.77
CA SER A 21 -15.90 14.06 -5.18
C SER A 21 -16.12 15.32 -6.01
N ALA A 22 -17.26 16.00 -5.83
CA ALA A 22 -17.60 17.21 -6.55
C ALA A 22 -16.71 18.40 -6.18
N ARG A 23 -16.35 18.56 -4.89
CA ARG A 23 -15.57 19.70 -4.40
C ARG A 23 -14.08 19.59 -4.69
N THR A 24 -13.50 18.43 -4.42
CA THR A 24 -12.06 18.21 -4.60
C THR A 24 -11.70 17.92 -6.05
N GLY A 25 -12.72 17.67 -6.89
CA GLY A 25 -12.51 17.12 -8.21
C GLY A 25 -11.92 15.72 -8.18
N ARG A 26 -11.86 15.07 -7.00
CA ARG A 26 -11.16 13.81 -6.78
C ARG A 26 -11.98 12.83 -5.97
N PHE A 27 -11.87 11.56 -6.30
CA PHE A 27 -12.55 10.48 -5.59
C PHE A 27 -11.61 9.30 -5.41
N PHE A 28 -11.29 8.97 -4.15
CA PHE A 28 -10.30 7.95 -3.78
C PHE A 28 -8.98 8.07 -4.55
N GLY A 29 -8.49 9.31 -4.73
CA GLY A 29 -7.26 9.60 -5.47
C GLY A 29 -7.42 9.68 -7.00
N TYR A 30 -8.58 9.39 -7.56
CA TYR A 30 -8.87 9.59 -8.98
C TYR A 30 -9.31 11.02 -9.26
N ASP A 31 -8.70 11.69 -10.25
CA ASP A 31 -9.14 13.01 -10.71
C ASP A 31 -10.33 12.87 -11.67
N LEU A 32 -11.48 13.39 -11.27
CA LEU A 32 -12.76 13.31 -11.98
C LEU A 32 -13.05 14.54 -12.81
N THR A 33 -12.26 15.61 -12.68
CA THR A 33 -12.51 16.86 -13.40
C THR A 33 -12.22 16.77 -14.89
N GLY A 34 -11.70 15.64 -15.38
CA GLY A 34 -11.37 15.49 -16.79
C GLY A 34 -10.41 16.58 -17.27
N SER A 35 -9.65 17.20 -16.36
CA SER A 35 -8.53 18.06 -16.70
C SER A 35 -7.54 17.18 -17.45
N LYS A 36 -7.68 17.17 -18.77
CA LYS A 36 -6.53 17.08 -19.65
C LYS A 36 -5.58 18.16 -19.12
N ALA A 37 -4.59 17.76 -18.33
CA ALA A 37 -3.38 18.53 -18.17
C ALA A 37 -2.74 18.61 -19.56
N GLY A 38 -3.17 19.63 -20.30
CA GLY A 38 -2.92 19.89 -21.70
C GLY A 38 -3.90 21.01 -22.07
N SER A 39 -3.55 22.27 -21.86
CA SER A 39 -2.74 22.97 -22.87
C SER A 39 -1.94 24.19 -22.37
N GLU A 40 -1.43 24.20 -21.14
CA GLU A 40 -0.33 25.10 -20.74
C GLU A 40 0.51 24.34 -19.69
N LYS A 41 1.79 24.09 -19.97
CA LYS A 41 2.72 23.52 -18.98
C LYS A 41 2.94 24.58 -17.88
N SER A 42 2.06 24.63 -16.88
CA SER A 42 2.34 25.40 -15.67
C SER A 42 3.49 24.71 -14.94
N LEU A 43 4.61 25.42 -14.77
CA LEU A 43 5.74 24.95 -13.97
C LEU A 43 5.26 24.49 -12.59
N ALA A 44 5.83 23.40 -12.08
CA ALA A 44 5.52 22.89 -10.75
C ALA A 44 5.97 23.83 -9.60
N PHE A 45 6.69 24.91 -9.93
CA PHE A 45 7.24 25.87 -8.99
C PHE A 45 7.04 27.30 -9.50
N ALA A 46 6.74 28.22 -8.57
CA ALA A 46 6.60 29.64 -8.85
C ALA A 46 7.91 30.37 -8.53
N ILE A 47 8.18 31.49 -9.23
CA ILE A 47 9.39 32.30 -8.94
C ILE A 47 9.37 32.85 -7.50
N SER A 48 8.18 33.03 -6.93
CA SER A 48 7.97 33.37 -5.51
C SER A 48 8.58 32.35 -4.56
N ASP A 49 8.54 31.06 -4.90
CA ASP A 49 9.06 29.98 -4.07
C ASP A 49 10.58 30.07 -3.98
N ALA A 50 11.25 30.32 -5.12
CA ALA A 50 12.69 30.52 -5.17
C ALA A 50 13.11 31.82 -4.46
N ARG A 51 12.36 32.91 -4.63
CA ARG A 51 12.65 34.22 -4.01
C ARG A 51 12.67 34.21 -2.50
N LEU A 52 12.00 33.26 -1.86
CA LEU A 52 12.00 33.12 -0.40
C LEU A 52 13.42 32.89 0.15
N TYR A 53 14.28 32.22 -0.62
CA TYR A 53 15.66 31.90 -0.23
C TYR A 53 16.72 32.47 -1.18
N LEU A 54 16.34 32.86 -2.40
CA LEU A 54 17.21 33.45 -3.42
C LEU A 54 16.59 34.78 -3.90
N PRO A 55 16.83 35.91 -3.21
CA PRO A 55 16.16 37.19 -3.50
C PRO A 55 16.37 37.70 -4.94
N GLU A 56 17.50 37.34 -5.55
CA GLU A 56 17.90 37.72 -6.91
C GLU A 56 17.17 36.93 -8.00
N ALA A 57 16.39 35.90 -7.64
CA ALA A 57 15.68 35.05 -8.60
C ALA A 57 14.70 35.85 -9.48
N ALA A 58 14.95 35.82 -10.79
CA ALA A 58 14.17 36.54 -11.79
C ALA A 58 13.44 35.61 -12.76
N SER A 59 14.08 34.52 -13.19
CA SER A 59 13.51 33.56 -14.14
C SER A 59 14.01 32.13 -13.90
N PHE A 60 13.42 31.16 -14.59
CA PHE A 60 13.83 29.76 -14.53
C PHE A 60 14.30 29.27 -15.90
N LEU A 61 15.39 28.50 -15.90
CA LEU A 61 15.74 27.62 -17.01
C LEU A 61 15.25 26.21 -16.66
N VAL A 62 14.16 25.80 -17.31
CA VAL A 62 13.48 24.52 -17.01
C VAL A 62 14.29 23.36 -17.59
N LEU A 63 14.71 22.43 -16.74
CA LEU A 63 15.43 21.22 -17.14
C LEU A 63 14.47 20.04 -17.31
N SER A 64 13.50 19.91 -16.41
CA SER A 64 12.41 18.92 -16.45
C SER A 64 11.14 19.50 -15.83
N ASP A 65 10.05 18.72 -15.81
CA ASP A 65 8.79 19.13 -15.19
C ASP A 65 8.92 19.31 -13.64
N ASP A 66 9.99 18.82 -13.03
CA ASP A 66 10.27 18.83 -11.58
C ASP A 66 11.67 19.36 -11.21
N GLU A 67 12.39 20.00 -12.13
CA GLU A 67 13.72 20.57 -11.92
C GLU A 67 13.96 21.81 -12.80
N ALA A 68 14.49 22.88 -12.22
CA ALA A 68 14.93 24.07 -12.97
C ALA A 68 16.13 24.76 -12.33
N GLU A 69 16.95 25.39 -13.16
CA GLU A 69 17.94 26.35 -12.70
C GLU A 69 17.30 27.71 -12.48
N VAL A 70 17.73 28.41 -11.43
CA VAL A 70 17.25 29.75 -11.08
C VAL A 70 18.23 30.76 -11.62
N LEU A 71 17.74 31.74 -12.39
CA LEU A 71 18.53 32.79 -13.01
C LEU A 71 18.21 34.16 -12.40
N ASP A 72 19.19 35.04 -12.31
CA ASP A 72 18.99 36.45 -12.01
C ASP A 72 18.51 37.24 -13.24
N LYS A 73 18.36 38.57 -13.09
CA LYS A 73 17.89 39.47 -14.15
C LYS A 73 18.85 39.53 -15.34
N ASP A 74 20.12 39.25 -15.11
CA ASP A 74 21.19 39.28 -16.13
C ASP A 74 21.38 37.91 -16.78
N GLY A 75 20.58 36.91 -16.39
CA GLY A 75 20.60 35.56 -16.93
C GLY A 75 21.69 34.66 -16.32
N LEU A 76 22.35 35.08 -15.23
CA LEU A 76 23.34 34.27 -14.54
C LEU A 76 22.66 33.33 -13.55
N ARG A 77 23.15 32.08 -13.47
CA ARG A 77 22.61 31.07 -12.55
C ARG A 77 22.86 31.46 -11.10
N VAL A 78 21.81 31.70 -10.32
CA VAL A 78 21.85 31.97 -8.86
C VAL A 78 21.55 30.74 -8.00
N GLY A 79 20.99 29.68 -8.59
CA GLY A 79 20.69 28.46 -7.85
C GLY A 79 19.99 27.41 -8.68
N ARG A 80 19.35 26.46 -7.98
CA ARG A 80 18.55 25.40 -8.58
C ARG A 80 17.36 25.04 -7.68
N VAL A 81 16.25 24.63 -8.27
CA VAL A 81 15.08 24.12 -7.55
C VAL A 81 14.74 22.72 -7.98
N LEU A 82 14.39 21.86 -7.02
CA LEU A 82 13.86 20.52 -7.25
C LEU A 82 12.46 20.42 -6.64
N HIS A 83 11.52 19.84 -7.38
CA HIS A 83 10.17 19.59 -6.89
C HIS A 83 10.03 18.11 -6.49
N THR A 84 9.45 17.85 -5.32
CA THR A 84 9.24 16.47 -4.81
C THR A 84 8.19 15.67 -5.60
N GLN A 85 7.26 16.36 -6.26
CA GLN A 85 6.25 15.76 -7.13
C GLN A 85 6.71 15.78 -8.59
N PRO A 86 6.31 14.81 -9.43
CA PRO A 86 5.27 13.79 -9.19
C PRO A 86 5.76 12.53 -8.45
N GLN A 87 7.07 12.39 -8.20
CA GLN A 87 7.68 11.15 -7.70
C GLN A 87 7.19 10.79 -6.29
N ALA A 88 7.09 11.78 -5.39
CA ALA A 88 6.66 11.57 -4.00
C ALA A 88 5.14 11.63 -3.79
N ARG A 89 4.32 11.62 -4.84
CA ARG A 89 2.84 11.80 -4.72
C ARG A 89 2.14 10.73 -3.90
N HIS A 90 2.72 9.54 -3.85
CA HIS A 90 2.23 8.40 -3.09
C HIS A 90 2.58 8.47 -1.59
N ILE A 91 3.43 9.41 -1.18
CA ILE A 91 3.85 9.60 0.20
C ILE A 91 2.88 10.61 0.85
N ILE A 92 1.88 10.08 1.56
CA ILE A 92 0.83 10.85 2.23
C ILE A 92 1.20 11.05 3.70
N GLY A 93 0.99 12.26 4.22
CA GLY A 93 1.06 12.58 5.64
C GLY A 93 -0.16 12.07 6.41
N TYR A 94 -0.64 12.82 7.40
CA TYR A 94 -1.84 12.43 8.13
C TYR A 94 -3.11 12.64 7.29
N GLY A 95 -3.20 13.80 6.64
CA GLY A 95 -4.34 14.29 5.88
C GLY A 95 -4.08 14.42 4.37
N ALA A 96 -2.87 14.69 3.91
CA ALA A 96 -2.56 14.74 2.47
C ALA A 96 -1.07 14.55 2.17
N TRP A 97 -0.71 14.38 0.89
CA TRP A 97 0.68 14.53 0.46
C TRP A 97 1.10 16.00 0.57
N LEU A 98 2.40 16.23 0.76
CA LEU A 98 2.99 17.56 0.94
C LEU A 98 3.87 17.88 -0.28
N PRO A 99 3.43 18.77 -1.20
CA PRO A 99 4.27 19.25 -2.30
C PRO A 99 5.34 20.19 -1.75
N ILE A 100 6.60 19.83 -1.96
CA ILE A 100 7.77 20.57 -1.44
C ILE A 100 8.71 20.90 -2.58
N VAL A 101 9.14 22.17 -2.61
CA VAL A 101 10.24 22.67 -3.43
C VAL A 101 11.50 22.73 -2.58
N ILE A 102 12.56 22.08 -3.03
CA ILE A 102 13.89 22.11 -2.41
C ILE A 102 14.72 23.14 -3.18
N VAL A 103 15.22 24.15 -2.48
CA VAL A 103 15.97 25.25 -3.09
C VAL A 103 17.46 25.08 -2.78
N PHE A 104 18.29 25.15 -3.82
CA PHE A 104 19.75 25.08 -3.75
C PHE A 104 20.38 26.41 -4.18
N ASP A 105 21.49 26.77 -3.53
CA ASP A 105 22.35 27.87 -3.95
C ASP A 105 23.27 27.53 -5.13
N ARG A 106 24.11 28.49 -5.54
CA ARG A 106 25.15 28.30 -6.56
C ARG A 106 26.15 27.19 -6.22
N ALA A 107 26.40 26.95 -4.93
CA ALA A 107 27.35 25.94 -4.46
C ALA A 107 26.74 24.52 -4.37
N GLY A 108 25.45 24.37 -4.67
CA GLY A 108 24.74 23.09 -4.59
C GLY A 108 24.37 22.69 -3.16
N LYS A 109 24.30 23.65 -2.23
CA LYS A 109 23.81 23.44 -0.86
C LYS A 109 22.35 23.86 -0.76
N ILE A 110 21.57 23.10 0.01
CA ILE A 110 20.17 23.38 0.28
C ILE A 110 20.08 24.64 1.14
N VAL A 111 19.38 25.67 0.66
CA VAL A 111 19.13 26.92 1.40
C VAL A 111 17.78 26.92 2.10
N GLY A 112 16.84 26.11 1.63
CA GLY A 112 15.53 25.97 2.25
C GLY A 112 14.59 25.05 1.50
N LEU A 113 13.51 24.68 2.20
CA LEU A 113 12.40 23.89 1.68
C LEU A 113 11.14 24.76 1.74
N VAL A 114 10.42 24.86 0.62
CA VAL A 114 9.14 25.57 0.53
C VAL A 114 8.03 24.55 0.46
N LEU A 115 7.12 24.59 1.44
CA LEU A 115 5.88 23.83 1.41
C LEU A 115 4.85 24.59 0.57
N GLN A 116 4.42 24.00 -0.54
CA GLN A 116 3.41 24.56 -1.44
C GLN A 116 1.97 24.26 -0.98
N PRO A 117 0.93 24.87 -1.58
CA PRO A 117 -0.46 24.63 -1.19
C PRO A 117 -0.83 23.15 -1.09
N HIS A 118 -1.39 22.75 0.05
CA HIS A 118 -1.68 21.36 0.40
C HIS A 118 -3.03 21.22 1.12
N GLN A 119 -3.45 19.96 1.32
CA GLN A 119 -4.64 19.61 2.10
C GLN A 119 -4.30 18.86 3.40
N GLU A 120 -3.06 18.96 3.87
CA GLU A 120 -2.64 18.43 5.17
C GLU A 120 -3.31 19.18 6.34
N THR A 121 -3.44 18.50 7.48
CA THR A 121 -4.00 19.04 8.73
C THR A 121 -3.29 20.32 9.16
N PRO A 122 -4.00 21.46 9.25
CA PRO A 122 -3.40 22.76 9.58
C PRO A 122 -2.56 22.75 10.86
N ASP A 123 -3.08 22.14 11.92
CA ASP A 123 -2.43 22.07 13.24
C ASP A 123 -1.08 21.34 13.18
N PHE A 124 -0.92 20.35 12.28
CA PHE A 124 0.34 19.62 12.13
C PHE A 124 1.35 20.42 11.31
N VAL A 125 0.87 21.16 10.32
CA VAL A 125 1.71 22.03 9.48
C VAL A 125 2.23 23.22 10.29
N GLU A 126 1.38 23.84 11.10
CA GLU A 126 1.78 24.92 12.00
C GLU A 126 2.84 24.43 13.00
N ARG A 127 2.67 23.22 13.54
CA ARG A 127 3.64 22.61 14.46
C ARG A 127 5.01 22.38 13.81
N ILE A 128 5.08 21.69 12.68
CA ILE A 128 6.37 21.43 12.04
C ILE A 128 7.03 22.74 11.58
N THR A 129 6.23 23.74 11.19
CA THR A 129 6.74 25.06 10.79
C THR A 129 7.29 25.83 11.99
N SER A 130 6.57 25.85 13.12
CA SER A 130 6.99 26.56 14.34
C SER A 130 8.19 25.91 15.04
N GLU A 131 8.33 24.58 14.98
CA GLU A 131 9.52 23.86 15.45
C GLU A 131 10.72 24.00 14.49
N GLY A 132 10.57 24.74 13.38
CA GLY A 132 11.65 24.99 12.42
C GLY A 132 12.07 23.76 11.62
N PHE A 133 11.21 22.75 11.55
CA PHE A 133 11.51 21.43 10.97
C PHE A 133 12.10 21.49 9.55
N PHE A 134 11.56 22.35 8.68
CA PHE A 134 12.03 22.51 7.29
C PHE A 134 13.48 23.01 7.18
N LYS A 135 14.02 23.62 8.25
CA LYS A 135 15.42 24.08 8.29
C LYS A 135 16.43 22.96 8.53
N SER A 136 15.97 21.74 8.84
CA SER A 136 16.82 20.58 9.16
C SER A 136 17.74 20.14 8.01
N TRP A 137 17.51 20.63 6.79
CA TRP A 137 18.31 20.33 5.61
C TRP A 137 19.22 21.49 5.17
N ASN A 138 19.11 22.66 5.81
CA ASN A 138 19.85 23.84 5.39
C ASN A 138 21.37 23.64 5.52
N GLY A 139 22.12 24.03 4.49
CA GLY A 139 23.57 23.91 4.43
C GLY A 139 24.09 22.53 3.97
N LEU A 140 23.20 21.55 3.76
CA LEU A 140 23.57 20.22 3.27
C LEU A 140 23.58 20.17 1.75
N SER A 141 24.51 19.41 1.17
CA SER A 141 24.43 19.01 -0.25
C SER A 141 23.36 17.91 -0.42
N ALA A 142 22.96 17.63 -1.67
CA ALA A 142 21.99 16.57 -1.94
C ALA A 142 22.42 15.21 -1.35
N ASN A 143 23.70 14.84 -1.49
CA ASN A 143 24.25 13.58 -0.97
C ASN A 143 24.20 13.52 0.58
N GLU A 144 24.61 14.59 1.24
CA GLU A 144 24.57 14.68 2.71
C GLU A 144 23.12 14.65 3.21
N ALA A 145 22.23 15.38 2.54
CA ALA A 145 20.81 15.49 2.89
C ALA A 145 20.03 14.18 2.75
N VAL A 146 20.39 13.32 1.79
CA VAL A 146 19.79 11.97 1.66
C VAL A 146 20.10 11.11 2.89
N LEU A 147 21.34 11.16 3.38
CA LEU A 147 21.82 10.36 4.50
C LEU A 147 21.55 11.01 5.87
N HIS A 148 21.23 12.30 5.90
CA HIS A 148 20.96 13.05 7.12
C HIS A 148 19.77 12.47 7.88
N ASN A 149 19.97 12.17 9.17
CA ASN A 149 18.90 11.69 10.02
C ASN A 149 18.16 12.88 10.61
N VAL A 150 16.93 13.11 10.13
CA VAL A 150 16.06 14.17 10.64
C VAL A 150 15.06 13.54 11.58
N ASP A 151 14.98 14.06 12.80
CA ASP A 151 14.04 13.57 13.80
C ASP A 151 12.61 13.94 13.43
N ALA A 152 11.70 12.98 13.62
CA ALA A 152 10.29 13.25 13.43
C ALA A 152 9.75 14.12 14.58
N VAL A 153 9.00 15.15 14.24
CA VAL A 153 8.31 15.99 15.23
C VAL A 153 7.27 15.15 15.94
N SER A 154 7.44 15.04 17.27
CA SER A 154 6.51 14.31 18.12
C SER A 154 5.10 14.88 17.95
N ARG A 155 4.10 14.00 17.77
CA ARG A 155 2.68 14.37 17.58
C ARG A 155 2.33 15.00 16.22
N ALA A 156 3.30 15.13 15.31
CA ALA A 156 3.06 15.33 13.88
C ALA A 156 3.83 14.29 13.05
N THR A 157 4.02 13.09 13.63
CA THR A 157 4.98 12.09 13.14
C THR A 157 4.65 11.60 11.73
N LEU A 158 3.37 11.40 11.39
CA LEU A 158 2.98 10.93 10.05
C LEU A 158 3.26 11.99 8.97
N THR A 159 2.83 13.23 9.22
CA THR A 159 3.12 14.39 8.37
C THR A 159 4.62 14.61 8.20
N THR A 160 5.36 14.61 9.31
CA THR A 160 6.81 14.85 9.31
C THR A 160 7.56 13.76 8.53
N ARG A 161 7.19 12.50 8.73
CA ARG A 161 7.79 11.38 7.97
C ARG A 161 7.47 11.46 6.50
N ALA A 162 6.26 11.88 6.13
CA ALA A 162 5.92 12.08 4.74
C ALA A 162 6.81 13.15 4.09
N VAL A 163 7.14 14.23 4.80
CA VAL A 163 8.14 15.21 4.35
C VAL A 163 9.52 14.57 4.20
N ILE A 164 10.03 13.90 5.24
CA ILE A 164 11.37 13.28 5.23
C ILE A 164 11.50 12.30 4.06
N ASP A 165 10.53 11.40 3.91
CA ASP A 165 10.55 10.37 2.88
C ASP A 165 10.40 11.00 1.48
N SER A 166 9.59 12.07 1.32
CA SER A 166 9.45 12.80 0.05
C SER A 166 10.73 13.51 -0.38
N VAL A 167 11.37 14.21 0.56
CA VAL A 167 12.64 14.92 0.32
C VAL A 167 13.75 13.91 0.01
N ARG A 168 13.89 12.85 0.82
CA ARG A 168 14.89 11.80 0.58
C ARG A 168 14.70 11.13 -0.77
N LEU A 169 13.47 10.76 -1.14
CA LEU A 169 13.19 10.14 -2.43
C LEU A 169 13.61 11.04 -3.60
N ARG A 170 13.26 12.33 -3.54
CA ARG A 170 13.60 13.27 -4.61
C ARG A 170 15.10 13.52 -4.73
N LEU A 171 15.78 13.63 -3.59
CA LEU A 171 17.24 13.86 -3.54
C LEU A 171 18.04 12.61 -3.94
N ALA A 172 17.58 11.41 -3.60
CA ALA A 172 18.24 10.17 -3.99
C ALA A 172 18.25 9.99 -5.52
N ASN A 173 17.11 10.26 -6.16
CA ASN A 173 17.01 10.26 -7.63
C ASN A 173 17.90 11.31 -8.29
N HIS A 174 18.09 12.48 -7.66
CA HIS A 174 18.98 13.53 -8.15
C HIS A 174 20.46 13.14 -8.03
N SER A 175 20.80 12.37 -7.00
CA SER A 175 22.18 12.08 -6.61
C SER A 175 22.73 10.77 -7.22
N ALA A 176 21.91 10.01 -7.95
CA ALA A 176 22.22 8.67 -8.45
C ALA A 176 22.75 7.71 -7.35
N LEU A 177 22.32 7.93 -6.09
CA LEU A 177 22.70 7.11 -4.95
C LEU A 177 21.72 5.94 -4.79
N ASP A 178 22.24 4.71 -4.74
CA ASP A 178 21.46 3.56 -4.29
C ASP A 178 21.08 3.75 -2.82
N LEU A 179 19.78 3.77 -2.54
CA LEU A 179 19.25 3.94 -1.18
C LEU A 179 19.78 2.81 -0.27
N GLN A 180 20.74 3.13 0.60
CA GLN A 180 21.08 2.25 1.71
C GLN A 180 19.86 2.10 2.65
N ARG A 181 19.68 0.88 3.15
CA ARG A 181 18.55 0.41 3.97
C ARG A 181 18.25 1.40 5.10
N LYS A 182 16.97 1.83 5.23
CA LYS A 182 16.46 2.68 6.32
C LYS A 182 17.05 2.24 7.67
N ASN A 183 17.76 3.13 8.37
CA ASN A 183 18.02 2.93 9.80
C ASN A 183 16.66 2.79 10.51
N VAL A 184 16.46 1.67 11.19
CA VAL A 184 15.20 1.37 11.85
C VAL A 184 15.11 2.24 13.10
N ASP A 185 14.15 3.16 13.13
CA ASP A 185 13.82 3.93 14.32
C ASP A 185 13.12 3.02 15.34
N TYR A 186 13.93 2.45 16.25
CA TYR A 186 13.47 1.51 17.27
C TYR A 186 12.43 2.11 18.21
N THR A 187 12.45 3.42 18.45
CA THR A 187 11.45 4.10 19.28
C THR A 187 10.07 3.97 18.67
N GLU A 188 9.99 4.12 17.35
CA GLU A 188 8.73 4.09 16.62
C GLU A 188 8.27 2.69 16.29
N VAL A 189 9.21 1.74 16.12
CA VAL A 189 8.90 0.31 16.14
C VAL A 189 8.29 -0.08 17.49
N ALA A 190 8.89 0.37 18.60
CA ALA A 190 8.38 0.09 19.94
C ALA A 190 6.99 0.69 20.18
N LYS A 191 6.78 1.96 19.81
CA LYS A 191 5.45 2.61 19.86
C LYS A 191 4.44 1.83 19.02
N THR A 192 4.77 1.48 17.78
CA THR A 192 3.87 0.74 16.90
C THR A 192 3.54 -0.65 17.48
N ALA A 193 4.53 -1.36 18.01
CA ALA A 193 4.34 -2.65 18.69
C ALA A 193 3.43 -2.52 19.92
N ALA A 194 3.62 -1.48 20.75
CA ALA A 194 2.75 -1.19 21.88
C ALA A 194 1.30 -0.91 21.45
N GLY A 195 1.12 -0.19 20.33
CA GLY A 195 -0.20 0.03 19.72
C GLY A 195 -0.86 -1.25 19.25
N VAL A 196 -0.12 -2.12 18.54
CA VAL A 196 -0.64 -3.41 18.06
C VAL A 196 -1.01 -4.32 19.24
N LEU A 197 -0.16 -4.38 20.28
CA LEU A 197 -0.45 -5.13 21.50
C LEU A 197 -1.73 -4.61 22.18
N PHE A 198 -1.89 -3.29 22.27
CA PHE A 198 -3.09 -2.69 22.83
C PHE A 198 -4.35 -3.00 22.00
N ILE A 199 -4.26 -2.97 20.66
CA ILE A 199 -5.35 -3.41 19.78
C ILE A 199 -5.72 -4.87 20.08
N MET A 200 -4.75 -5.78 20.17
CA MET A 200 -5.04 -7.18 20.49
C MET A 200 -5.71 -7.36 21.86
N LEU A 201 -5.18 -6.71 22.91
CA LEU A 201 -5.76 -6.78 24.25
C LEU A 201 -7.18 -6.21 24.30
N SER A 202 -7.41 -5.06 23.64
CA SER A 202 -8.72 -4.43 23.58
C SER A 202 -9.74 -5.26 22.79
N LEU A 203 -9.30 -5.97 21.74
CA LEU A 203 -10.13 -6.94 20.99
C LEU A 203 -10.49 -8.15 21.85
N LEU A 204 -9.51 -8.77 22.51
CA LEU A 204 -9.76 -9.90 23.41
C LEU A 204 -10.76 -9.52 24.52
N ALA A 205 -10.61 -8.33 25.10
CA ALA A 205 -11.53 -7.79 26.09
C ALA A 205 -12.93 -7.50 25.51
N CYS A 206 -13.02 -6.96 24.29
CA CYS A 206 -14.29 -6.74 23.60
C CYS A 206 -15.08 -8.04 23.36
N PHE A 207 -14.38 -9.14 23.09
CA PHE A 207 -14.98 -10.47 22.96
C PHE A 207 -15.16 -11.20 24.31
N ASN A 208 -14.76 -10.58 25.42
CA ASN A 208 -14.67 -11.16 26.76
C ASN A 208 -13.93 -12.53 26.77
N ARG A 209 -12.99 -12.72 25.84
CA ARG A 209 -12.09 -13.87 25.87
C ARG A 209 -11.13 -13.68 27.04
N LEU A 210 -10.78 -14.77 27.73
CA LEU A 210 -9.87 -14.79 28.90
C LEU A 210 -10.38 -14.01 30.14
N GLY A 211 -11.67 -13.62 30.19
CA GLY A 211 -12.24 -12.89 31.32
C GLY A 211 -11.67 -11.49 31.54
N LEU A 212 -11.09 -10.88 30.50
CA LEU A 212 -10.42 -9.57 30.56
C LEU A 212 -11.37 -8.39 30.87
N GLY A 213 -12.69 -8.60 30.79
CA GLY A 213 -13.69 -7.59 31.19
C GLY A 213 -13.54 -7.11 32.64
N LYS A 214 -13.01 -7.95 33.54
CA LYS A 214 -12.76 -7.57 34.95
C LYS A 214 -11.68 -6.48 35.11
N TYR A 215 -10.78 -6.34 34.14
CA TYR A 215 -9.72 -5.33 34.14
C TYR A 215 -10.11 -4.06 33.38
N ARG A 216 -11.42 -3.79 33.22
CA ARG A 216 -11.95 -2.66 32.45
C ARG A 216 -11.31 -1.32 32.82
N THR A 217 -11.13 -1.01 34.09
CA THR A 217 -10.52 0.26 34.52
C THR A 217 -9.08 0.41 34.05
N TRP A 218 -8.29 -0.66 34.12
CA TRP A 218 -6.91 -0.67 33.62
C TRP A 218 -6.85 -0.52 32.10
N LEU A 219 -7.76 -1.16 31.37
CA LEU A 219 -7.86 -1.01 29.92
C LEU A 219 -8.29 0.41 29.50
N LEU A 220 -9.14 1.07 30.29
CA LEU A 220 -9.48 2.49 30.08
C LEU A 220 -8.26 3.40 30.29
N LEU A 221 -7.50 3.18 31.36
CA LEU A 221 -6.27 3.95 31.61
C LEU A 221 -5.26 3.75 30.48
N ALA A 222 -5.06 2.49 30.06
CA ALA A 222 -4.20 2.16 28.93
C ALA A 222 -4.69 2.78 27.61
N SER A 223 -6.01 2.88 27.39
CA SER A 223 -6.59 3.58 26.23
C SER A 223 -6.29 5.08 26.26
N VAL A 224 -6.32 5.72 27.41
CA VAL A 224 -5.94 7.15 27.52
C VAL A 224 -4.46 7.34 27.24
N LEU A 225 -3.60 6.48 27.80
CA LEU A 225 -2.15 6.64 27.72
C LEU A 225 -1.58 6.23 26.36
N VAL A 226 -1.90 5.02 25.87
CA VAL A 226 -1.25 4.43 24.70
C VAL A 226 -1.73 5.08 23.41
N PRO A 227 -2.98 4.90 22.93
CA PRO A 227 -3.40 5.56 21.72
C PRO A 227 -3.42 7.08 21.89
N GLY A 228 -3.84 7.60 23.06
CA GLY A 228 -3.93 9.04 23.35
C GLY A 228 -2.59 9.76 23.31
N PHE A 229 -1.74 9.56 24.32
CA PHE A 229 -0.53 10.36 24.51
C PHE A 229 0.73 9.76 23.85
N VAL A 230 0.84 8.43 23.77
CA VAL A 230 2.03 7.76 23.21
C VAL A 230 1.98 7.72 21.69
N LEU A 231 0.84 7.35 21.10
CA LEU A 231 0.69 7.21 19.65
C LEU A 231 0.20 8.49 18.97
N GLY A 232 -0.79 9.18 19.55
CA GLY A 232 -1.48 10.27 18.86
C GLY A 232 -2.21 9.80 17.59
N ARG A 233 -2.71 8.56 17.58
CA ARG A 233 -3.27 7.91 16.38
C ARG A 233 -4.73 7.51 16.58
N PHE A 234 -5.64 8.24 15.95
CA PHE A 234 -7.10 8.09 16.09
C PHE A 234 -7.81 8.06 14.74
N VAL A 235 -8.94 7.38 14.69
CA VAL A 235 -9.94 7.56 13.65
C VAL A 235 -10.70 8.87 13.95
N SER A 236 -10.59 9.84 13.05
CA SER A 236 -11.30 11.13 13.07
C SER A 236 -12.00 11.36 11.73
N ILE A 237 -12.98 12.27 11.69
CA ILE A 237 -13.64 12.63 10.42
C ILE A 237 -12.62 13.12 9.40
N GLU A 238 -11.66 13.95 9.83
CA GLU A 238 -10.60 14.45 8.96
C GLU A 238 -9.82 13.35 8.24
N LEU A 239 -9.46 12.26 8.94
CA LEU A 239 -8.78 11.10 8.34
C LEU A 239 -9.65 10.42 7.28
N ILE A 240 -10.95 10.28 7.54
CA ILE A 240 -11.90 9.69 6.60
C ILE A 240 -11.99 10.56 5.34
N MET A 241 -12.13 11.87 5.54
CA MET A 241 -12.25 12.86 4.47
C MET A 241 -10.98 12.91 3.61
N SER A 242 -9.83 12.91 4.27
CA SER A 242 -8.51 12.79 3.65
C SER A 242 -8.43 11.58 2.73
N TRP A 243 -8.79 10.40 3.22
CA TRP A 243 -8.68 9.16 2.46
C TRP A 243 -9.69 9.08 1.31
N VAL A 244 -10.88 9.68 1.47
CA VAL A 244 -11.84 9.81 0.37
C VAL A 244 -11.31 10.75 -0.72
N ALA A 245 -10.64 11.85 -0.37
CA ALA A 245 -10.12 12.80 -1.36
C ALA A 245 -8.83 12.26 -2.04
N ASN A 246 -7.90 11.76 -1.25
CA ASN A 246 -6.52 11.47 -1.68
C ASN A 246 -6.22 9.97 -1.87
N GLY A 247 -7.14 9.09 -1.50
CA GLY A 247 -6.94 7.64 -1.50
C GLY A 247 -6.42 7.10 -0.17
N ILE A 248 -6.49 5.79 0.02
CA ILE A 248 -6.06 5.11 1.25
C ILE A 248 -4.58 4.72 1.15
N PRO A 249 -3.69 5.25 1.99
CA PRO A 249 -2.26 4.96 1.95
C PRO A 249 -1.90 3.64 2.65
N TYR A 250 -2.30 2.50 2.07
CA TYR A 250 -2.13 1.18 2.68
C TYR A 250 -0.66 0.73 2.83
N GLN A 251 0.23 1.20 1.95
CA GLN A 251 1.66 0.83 1.98
C GLN A 251 2.43 1.57 3.07
N THR A 252 2.10 2.83 3.33
CA THR A 252 2.84 3.70 4.26
C THR A 252 2.21 3.77 5.65
N HIS A 253 0.90 3.53 5.79
CA HIS A 253 0.15 3.70 7.04
C HIS A 253 -0.67 2.47 7.45
N ILE A 254 -0.08 1.27 7.34
CA ILE A 254 -0.78 0.00 7.62
C ILE A 254 -1.44 -0.06 9.01
N PHE A 255 -0.84 0.58 10.02
CA PHE A 255 -1.39 0.67 11.36
C PHE A 255 -2.75 1.41 11.38
N MET A 256 -2.82 2.57 10.72
CA MET A 256 -4.06 3.36 10.66
C MET A 256 -5.11 2.67 9.81
N VAL A 257 -4.70 2.04 8.70
CA VAL A 257 -5.62 1.25 7.85
C VAL A 257 -6.22 0.09 8.64
N SER A 258 -5.40 -0.63 9.40
CA SER A 258 -5.86 -1.72 10.28
C SER A 258 -6.83 -1.20 11.34
N LEU A 259 -6.50 -0.08 11.98
CA LEU A 259 -7.37 0.56 12.98
C LEU A 259 -8.72 0.97 12.39
N PHE A 260 -8.72 1.60 11.20
CA PHE A 260 -9.93 2.00 10.48
C PHE A 260 -10.79 0.77 10.13
N VAL A 261 -10.20 -0.27 9.55
CA VAL A 261 -10.91 -1.52 9.20
C VAL A 261 -11.52 -2.16 10.44
N LEU A 262 -10.82 -2.20 11.57
CA LEU A 262 -11.37 -2.74 12.82
C LEU A 262 -12.49 -1.85 13.39
N ALA A 263 -12.33 -0.53 13.33
CA ALA A 263 -13.30 0.43 13.84
C ALA A 263 -14.66 0.34 13.13
N PHE A 264 -14.66 0.11 11.81
CA PHE A 264 -15.88 0.05 10.99
C PHE A 264 -16.33 -1.37 10.66
N GLY A 265 -15.39 -2.30 10.48
CA GLY A 265 -15.67 -3.70 10.13
C GLY A 265 -16.28 -4.49 11.29
N LEU A 266 -15.82 -4.32 12.53
CA LEU A 266 -16.35 -5.09 13.67
C LEU A 266 -17.82 -4.75 14.01
N PRO A 267 -18.24 -3.47 14.04
CA PRO A 267 -19.66 -3.14 14.15
C PRO A 267 -20.49 -3.74 13.02
N PHE A 268 -19.94 -3.79 11.81
CA PHE A 268 -20.62 -4.32 10.63
C PHE A 268 -20.78 -5.85 10.70
N PHE A 269 -19.70 -6.63 10.88
CA PHE A 269 -19.76 -8.09 10.85
C PHE A 269 -20.21 -8.72 12.17
N CYS A 270 -19.79 -8.15 13.31
CA CYS A 270 -20.01 -8.75 14.64
C CYS A 270 -21.06 -8.02 15.47
N GLY A 271 -21.57 -6.88 14.99
CA GLY A 271 -22.51 -6.04 15.75
C GLY A 271 -21.91 -5.47 17.05
N ARG A 272 -20.58 -5.45 17.20
CA ARG A 272 -19.90 -4.95 18.42
C ARG A 272 -19.16 -3.64 18.15
N THR A 273 -19.40 -2.64 18.99
CA THR A 273 -18.74 -1.33 18.91
C THR A 273 -17.39 -1.36 19.63
N TRP A 274 -16.38 -1.93 18.96
CA TRP A 274 -15.02 -2.06 19.53
C TRP A 274 -14.35 -0.70 19.75
N TYR A 275 -14.25 0.14 18.71
CA TYR A 275 -13.45 1.37 18.74
C TYR A 275 -13.89 2.33 19.85
N CYS A 276 -15.15 2.77 19.85
CA CYS A 276 -15.67 3.75 20.81
C CYS A 276 -15.67 3.23 22.27
N THR A 277 -15.71 1.91 22.46
CA THR A 277 -15.81 1.30 23.80
C THR A 277 -14.43 0.97 24.36
N TRP A 278 -13.53 0.43 23.55
CA TRP A 278 -12.30 -0.21 24.00
C TRP A 278 -11.01 0.46 23.52
N TYR A 279 -11.05 1.25 22.44
CA TYR A 279 -9.84 1.87 21.87
C TYR A 279 -9.80 3.40 22.03
N CYS A 280 -10.94 4.09 21.84
CA CYS A 280 -11.00 5.54 21.80
C CYS A 280 -10.54 6.20 23.12
N PRO A 281 -9.45 6.99 23.12
CA PRO A 281 -8.89 7.57 24.34
C PRO A 281 -9.84 8.58 24.98
N TYR A 282 -10.56 9.38 24.19
CA TYR A 282 -11.46 10.39 24.72
C TYR A 282 -12.72 9.79 25.35
N GLY A 283 -13.26 8.74 24.73
CA GLY A 283 -14.35 7.97 25.33
C GLY A 283 -13.91 7.29 26.64
N ALA A 284 -12.66 6.81 26.68
CA ALA A 284 -12.09 6.21 27.87
C ALA A 284 -11.86 7.21 29.00
N ALA A 285 -11.31 8.40 28.68
CA ALA A 285 -11.11 9.49 29.64
C ALA A 285 -12.43 9.93 30.28
N GLN A 286 -13.48 10.15 29.47
CA GLN A 286 -14.80 10.51 29.98
C GLN A 286 -15.40 9.40 30.87
N GLU A 287 -15.20 8.12 30.54
CA GLU A 287 -15.67 7.01 31.38
C GLU A 287 -14.91 6.95 32.72
N LEU A 288 -13.59 7.16 32.71
CA LEU A 288 -12.78 7.20 33.93
C LEU A 288 -13.20 8.34 34.85
N VAL A 289 -13.31 9.56 34.34
CA VAL A 289 -13.81 10.71 35.11
C VAL A 289 -15.23 10.42 35.61
N GLY A 290 -16.05 9.78 34.78
CA GLY A 290 -17.39 9.35 35.17
C GLY A 290 -17.43 8.35 36.34
N LYS A 291 -16.36 7.62 36.65
CA LYS A 291 -16.30 6.73 37.82
C LYS A 291 -16.00 7.46 39.13
N LEU A 292 -15.53 8.70 39.09
CA LEU A 292 -15.18 9.48 40.28
C LEU A 292 -16.40 9.98 41.07
N CYS A 293 -17.56 10.08 40.43
CA CYS A 293 -18.80 10.50 41.07
C CYS A 293 -19.90 9.46 40.86
N SER A 294 -20.51 9.02 41.96
CA SER A 294 -21.56 7.99 41.99
C SER A 294 -22.95 8.53 41.63
N ARG A 295 -23.23 9.80 41.96
CA ARG A 295 -24.52 10.44 41.69
C ARG A 295 -24.50 11.06 40.29
N LYS A 296 -25.26 10.45 39.37
CA LYS A 296 -25.41 10.95 37.99
C LYS A 296 -26.73 11.70 37.85
N ILE A 297 -26.72 12.73 37.02
CA ILE A 297 -27.94 13.45 36.62
C ILE A 297 -28.59 12.62 35.51
N ASP A 298 -29.80 12.12 35.78
CA ASP A 298 -30.64 11.53 34.74
C ASP A 298 -31.49 12.65 34.14
N GLY A 299 -31.33 12.91 32.85
CA GLY A 299 -32.01 14.02 32.16
C GLY A 299 -33.50 13.75 31.90
N GLY A 300 -34.01 12.57 32.26
CA GLY A 300 -35.38 12.15 31.96
C GLY A 300 -35.58 11.76 30.49
N GLU A 301 -36.79 11.28 30.16
CA GLU A 301 -37.09 10.75 28.82
C GLU A 301 -37.00 11.82 27.72
N GLN A 302 -37.44 13.05 27.99
CA GLN A 302 -37.41 14.15 27.02
C GLN A 302 -35.98 14.53 26.62
N PHE A 303 -35.07 14.59 27.60
CA PHE A 303 -33.65 14.86 27.33
C PHE A 303 -33.00 13.70 26.56
N SER A 304 -33.28 12.46 26.95
CA SER A 304 -32.79 11.27 26.25
C SER A 304 -33.23 11.25 24.78
N GLU A 305 -34.47 11.63 24.50
CA GLU A 305 -35.00 11.70 23.15
C GLU A 305 -34.43 12.87 22.33
N ALA A 306 -34.21 14.03 22.97
CA ALA A 306 -33.53 15.17 22.34
C ALA A 306 -32.07 14.83 21.96
N VAL A 307 -31.34 14.17 22.86
CA VAL A 307 -29.94 13.74 22.65
C VAL A 307 -29.82 12.74 21.49
N LYS A 308 -30.79 11.83 21.34
CA LYS A 308 -30.82 10.89 20.19
C LYS A 308 -30.99 11.60 18.84
N ARG A 309 -31.69 12.75 18.80
CA ARG A 309 -31.90 13.55 17.58
C ARG A 309 -30.75 14.52 17.31
N LEU A 310 -30.09 15.02 18.35
CA LEU A 310 -29.02 16.01 18.24
C LEU A 310 -27.82 15.49 17.45
N ARG A 311 -27.37 14.26 17.74
CA ARG A 311 -26.20 13.64 17.12
C ARG A 311 -26.29 13.55 15.57
N PRO A 312 -27.37 13.01 14.97
CA PRO A 312 -27.58 13.03 13.53
C PRO A 312 -27.69 14.43 12.91
N VAL A 313 -28.29 15.39 13.63
CA VAL A 313 -28.41 16.78 13.17
C VAL A 313 -27.03 17.44 13.07
N LEU A 314 -26.17 17.26 14.08
CA LEU A 314 -24.79 17.76 14.04
C LEU A 314 -24.00 17.16 12.89
N LEU A 315 -24.12 15.83 12.66
CA LEU A 315 -23.52 15.20 11.49
C LEU A 315 -24.05 15.84 10.20
N THR A 316 -25.35 16.09 10.08
CA THR A 316 -25.95 16.74 8.90
C THR A 316 -25.41 18.15 8.67
N ILE A 317 -25.20 18.93 9.74
CA ILE A 317 -24.62 20.27 9.65
C ILE A 317 -23.17 20.19 9.17
N VAL A 318 -22.36 19.27 9.70
CA VAL A 318 -20.99 19.03 9.23
C VAL A 318 -21.01 18.66 7.75
N VAL A 319 -21.89 17.75 7.32
CA VAL A 319 -22.06 17.36 5.91
C VAL A 319 -22.50 18.53 5.04
N PHE A 320 -23.39 19.39 5.52
CA PHE A 320 -23.85 20.58 4.82
C PHE A 320 -22.71 21.59 4.61
N PHE A 321 -21.91 21.86 5.64
CA PHE A 321 -20.73 22.74 5.48
C PHE A 321 -19.69 22.14 4.52
N LEU A 322 -19.54 20.82 4.54
CA LEU A 322 -18.69 20.12 3.58
C LEU A 322 -19.21 20.28 2.13
N LEU A 323 -20.51 20.11 1.92
CA LEU A 323 -21.21 20.25 0.62
C LEU A 323 -21.15 21.68 0.07
N THR A 324 -21.36 22.67 0.93
CA THR A 324 -21.40 24.10 0.56
C THR A 324 -20.01 24.72 0.37
N GLY A 325 -18.94 23.97 0.65
CA GLY A 325 -17.58 24.45 0.47
C GLY A 325 -17.10 25.40 1.57
N PHE A 326 -17.86 25.54 2.66
CA PHE A 326 -17.50 26.45 3.76
C PHE A 326 -16.15 26.01 4.38
N PRO A 327 -15.20 26.93 4.60
CA PRO A 327 -13.89 26.61 5.17
C PRO A 327 -14.04 26.33 6.67
N VAL A 328 -14.46 25.11 7.02
CA VAL A 328 -14.48 24.63 8.39
C VAL A 328 -13.18 23.89 8.66
N ASN A 329 -12.43 24.30 9.69
CA ASN A 329 -11.33 23.48 10.19
C ASN A 329 -11.92 22.25 10.90
N LEU A 330 -11.84 21.09 10.24
CA LEU A 330 -12.40 19.83 10.73
C LEU A 330 -11.67 19.30 11.98
N SER A 331 -10.43 19.74 12.23
CA SER A 331 -9.71 19.38 13.47
C SER A 331 -10.39 19.96 14.71
N MET A 332 -11.17 21.03 14.55
CA MET A 332 -11.91 21.72 15.61
C MET A 332 -13.25 21.07 15.94
N VAL A 333 -13.74 20.18 15.07
CA VAL A 333 -15.06 19.53 15.21
C VAL A 333 -15.00 18.39 16.24
N GLU A 334 -13.82 17.81 16.47
CA GLU A 334 -13.64 16.69 17.39
C GLU A 334 -12.49 16.96 18.38
N PRO A 335 -12.71 16.81 19.71
CA PRO A 335 -11.71 17.09 20.74
C PRO A 335 -10.59 16.03 20.81
N PHE A 336 -10.41 15.23 19.76
CA PHE A 336 -9.38 14.19 19.72
C PHE A 336 -7.98 14.79 19.62
N SER A 337 -7.84 15.94 18.95
CA SER A 337 -6.58 16.68 18.90
C SER A 337 -6.14 17.17 20.28
N ALA A 338 -7.03 17.31 21.26
CA ALA A 338 -6.68 17.74 22.63
C ALA A 338 -5.74 16.78 23.37
N PHE A 339 -5.63 15.51 22.96
CA PHE A 339 -4.58 14.60 23.46
C PHE A 339 -3.18 14.97 22.96
N MET A 340 -3.11 15.94 22.04
CA MET A 340 -1.89 16.54 21.51
C MET A 340 -1.76 17.97 22.04
N LEU A 341 -1.62 18.07 23.36
CA LEU A 341 -1.69 19.30 24.18
C LEU A 341 -0.84 20.49 23.68
N ASN A 342 0.19 20.24 22.87
CA ASN A 342 1.08 21.28 22.35
C ASN A 342 0.76 21.68 20.88
N SER A 343 -0.27 21.12 20.27
CA SER A 343 -0.67 21.38 18.88
C SER A 343 -2.17 21.55 18.68
N ALA A 344 -2.99 21.28 19.70
CA ALA A 344 -4.42 21.55 19.64
C ALA A 344 -4.67 23.04 19.87
N ALA A 345 -5.57 23.62 19.09
CA ALA A 345 -6.05 24.97 19.36
C ALA A 345 -6.64 25.08 20.78
N ASP A 346 -6.41 26.21 21.45
CA ASP A 346 -6.85 26.46 22.82
C ASP A 346 -8.36 26.20 23.01
N LEU A 347 -9.15 26.56 22.00
CA LEU A 347 -10.59 26.32 21.98
C LEU A 347 -10.93 24.82 22.05
N VAL A 348 -10.17 23.96 21.36
CA VAL A 348 -10.40 22.52 21.36
C VAL A 348 -10.03 21.90 22.70
N ILE A 349 -8.94 22.37 23.31
CA ILE A 349 -8.55 21.98 24.67
C ILE A 349 -9.62 22.39 25.67
N ALA A 350 -10.14 23.63 25.58
CA ALA A 350 -11.21 24.12 26.44
C ALA A 350 -12.50 23.29 26.30
N ILE A 351 -12.91 22.96 25.08
CA ILE A 351 -14.05 22.07 24.81
C ILE A 351 -13.81 20.68 25.39
N ALA A 352 -12.61 20.11 25.19
CA ALA A 352 -12.27 18.80 25.72
C ALA A 352 -12.34 18.75 27.25
N LEU A 353 -11.79 19.77 27.93
CA LEU A 353 -11.84 19.90 29.38
C LEU A 353 -13.27 20.10 29.89
N LEU A 354 -14.07 20.94 29.23
CA LEU A 354 -15.48 21.15 29.57
C LEU A 354 -16.26 19.82 29.59
N PHE A 355 -16.13 19.02 28.54
CA PHE A 355 -16.85 17.74 28.44
C PHE A 355 -16.26 16.65 29.35
N LEU A 356 -14.97 16.71 29.69
CA LEU A 356 -14.40 15.87 30.75
C LEU A 356 -15.00 16.23 32.11
N VAL A 357 -15.10 17.51 32.47
CA VAL A 357 -15.75 17.95 33.72
C VAL A 357 -17.21 17.53 33.74
N LEU A 358 -17.95 17.71 32.63
CA LEU A 358 -19.35 17.29 32.53
C LEU A 358 -19.50 15.76 32.70
N SER A 359 -18.45 14.98 32.43
CA SER A 359 -18.46 13.53 32.63
C SER A 359 -18.57 13.11 34.11
N LEU A 360 -18.27 14.02 35.05
CA LEU A 360 -18.53 13.82 36.47
C LEU A 360 -20.04 13.65 36.74
N PHE A 361 -20.89 14.36 35.99
CA PHE A 361 -22.33 14.39 36.22
C PHE A 361 -23.11 13.53 35.22
N MET A 362 -22.58 13.34 34.02
CA MET A 362 -23.21 12.57 32.94
C MET A 362 -22.27 11.50 32.38
N ARG A 363 -22.80 10.37 31.91
CA ARG A 363 -21.96 9.32 31.30
C ARG A 363 -21.60 9.69 29.86
N ARG A 364 -20.30 9.93 29.59
CA ARG A 364 -19.73 10.17 28.26
C ARG A 364 -20.50 11.26 27.46
N PRO A 365 -20.68 12.47 28.00
CA PRO A 365 -21.54 13.51 27.43
C PRO A 365 -21.16 13.88 25.99
N TRP A 366 -19.87 13.95 25.64
CA TRP A 366 -19.48 14.20 24.25
C TRP A 366 -19.84 13.03 23.35
N CYS A 367 -19.47 11.80 23.73
CA CYS A 367 -19.72 10.61 22.90
C CYS A 367 -21.22 10.35 22.69
N SER A 368 -22.04 10.66 23.70
CA SER A 368 -23.47 10.42 23.70
C SER A 368 -24.29 11.54 23.06
N CYS A 369 -23.77 12.78 22.98
CA CYS A 369 -24.54 13.94 22.52
C CYS A 369 -23.97 14.65 21.29
N PHE A 370 -22.64 14.63 21.10
CA PHE A 370 -21.98 15.52 20.12
C PHE A 370 -21.06 14.81 19.14
N CYS A 371 -20.53 13.62 19.47
CA CYS A 371 -19.51 12.94 18.66
C CYS A 371 -20.03 12.47 17.29
N PRO A 372 -19.63 13.12 16.18
CA PRO A 372 -20.13 12.79 14.86
C PRO A 372 -19.53 11.47 14.33
N SER A 373 -18.25 11.19 14.59
CA SER A 373 -17.65 9.87 14.31
C SER A 373 -18.38 8.71 15.01
N GLY A 374 -18.86 8.94 16.24
CA GLY A 374 -19.61 7.93 17.00
C GLY A 374 -20.92 7.55 16.32
N VAL A 375 -21.60 8.51 15.67
CA VAL A 375 -22.84 8.27 14.93
C VAL A 375 -22.61 7.38 13.72
N ILE A 376 -21.52 7.62 12.99
CA ILE A 376 -21.14 6.82 11.82
C ILE A 376 -20.90 5.37 12.25
N VAL A 377 -20.09 5.15 13.29
CA VAL A 377 -19.78 3.81 13.82
C VAL A 377 -21.02 3.10 14.39
N GLU A 378 -21.88 3.82 15.12
CA GLU A 378 -23.10 3.25 15.72
C GLU A 378 -24.12 2.84 14.65
N THR A 379 -24.25 3.62 13.57
CA THR A 379 -25.22 3.34 12.52
C THR A 379 -24.82 2.17 11.61
N LEU A 380 -23.51 1.95 11.44
CA LEU A 380 -22.98 0.81 10.69
C LEU A 380 -23.21 -0.55 11.38
N ARG A 381 -23.73 -0.56 12.61
CA ARG A 381 -24.05 -1.78 13.35
C ARG A 381 -25.11 -2.61 12.61
N PHE A 382 -24.72 -3.80 12.15
CA PHE A 382 -25.67 -4.78 11.60
C PHE A 382 -26.55 -5.31 12.74
N PRO A 383 -27.88 -5.44 12.57
CA PRO A 383 -28.74 -5.88 13.66
C PRO A 383 -28.47 -7.36 13.95
N GLN A 384 -28.36 -7.73 15.23
CA GLN A 384 -28.10 -9.09 15.74
C GLN A 384 -29.26 -10.10 15.48
N VAL A 385 -30.06 -9.90 14.43
CA VAL A 385 -31.22 -10.74 14.11
C VAL A 385 -30.81 -12.18 13.74
N PHE A 386 -29.53 -12.44 13.47
CA PHE A 386 -29.03 -13.77 13.08
C PHE A 386 -28.44 -14.64 14.21
N MET A 387 -28.35 -14.17 15.45
CA MET A 387 -27.59 -14.89 16.51
C MET A 387 -28.41 -15.30 17.74
N GLU A 388 -29.72 -15.02 17.77
CA GLU A 388 -30.59 -15.53 18.83
C GLU A 388 -31.32 -16.77 18.29
N LYS A 389 -31.03 -17.94 18.89
CA LYS A 389 -31.79 -19.18 18.67
C LYS A 389 -33.28 -18.88 18.89
N ARG A 390 -34.03 -18.73 17.80
CA ARG A 390 -35.49 -18.78 17.81
C ARG A 390 -35.90 -19.81 16.77
N GLU A 391 -36.68 -20.77 17.22
CA GLU A 391 -37.22 -21.90 16.47
C GLU A 391 -37.66 -21.46 15.07
N LEU A 392 -37.09 -22.09 14.03
CA LEU A 392 -37.41 -21.80 12.64
C LEU A 392 -38.82 -22.30 12.32
N GLN A 393 -39.73 -21.36 12.05
CA GLN A 393 -40.70 -21.55 10.97
C GLN A 393 -40.05 -21.09 9.66
N PRO A 394 -40.31 -21.77 8.53
CA PRO A 394 -39.70 -21.45 7.25
C PRO A 394 -40.41 -20.23 6.64
N GLU A 395 -39.73 -19.08 6.56
CA GLU A 395 -40.14 -18.00 5.65
C GLU A 395 -39.02 -17.65 4.67
N ASP A 396 -39.39 -17.77 3.40
CA ASP A 396 -38.84 -17.27 2.14
C ASP A 396 -37.37 -16.82 2.09
N GLY A 397 -36.58 -17.57 1.30
CA GLY A 397 -35.19 -17.30 0.92
C GLY A 397 -34.98 -16.11 -0.01
N LYS A 398 -35.68 -14.99 0.19
CA LYS A 398 -35.40 -13.72 -0.49
C LYS A 398 -34.61 -12.81 0.45
N MET A 399 -33.33 -12.57 0.12
CA MET A 399 -32.54 -11.53 0.78
C MET A 399 -33.31 -10.21 0.73
N LYS A 400 -33.46 -9.56 1.89
CA LYS A 400 -34.18 -8.29 1.98
C LYS A 400 -33.39 -7.25 1.19
N PHE A 401 -34.07 -6.35 0.48
CA PHE A 401 -33.46 -5.28 -0.34
C PHE A 401 -32.34 -4.48 0.39
N VAL A 402 -32.45 -4.35 1.72
CA VAL A 402 -31.45 -3.71 2.59
C VAL A 402 -30.14 -4.52 2.68
N GLU A 403 -30.22 -5.84 2.64
CA GLU A 403 -29.06 -6.76 2.65
C GLU A 403 -28.30 -6.65 1.32
N VAL A 404 -29.02 -6.49 0.21
CA VAL A 404 -28.45 -6.23 -1.11
C VAL A 404 -27.68 -4.91 -1.15
N ILE A 405 -28.24 -3.83 -0.59
CA ILE A 405 -27.57 -2.52 -0.53
C ILE A 405 -26.29 -2.58 0.32
N ASN A 406 -26.35 -3.21 1.49
CA ASN A 406 -25.18 -3.36 2.36
C ASN A 406 -24.08 -4.21 1.71
N LEU A 407 -24.46 -5.27 1.01
CA LEU A 407 -23.54 -6.12 0.26
C LEU A 407 -22.90 -5.35 -0.90
N LEU A 408 -23.68 -4.56 -1.64
CA LEU A 408 -23.18 -3.71 -2.73
C LEU A 408 -22.19 -2.65 -2.23
N LEU A 409 -22.45 -2.00 -1.09
CA LEU A 409 -21.51 -1.06 -0.46
C LEU A 409 -20.18 -1.73 -0.09
N VAL A 410 -20.22 -2.96 0.42
CA VAL A 410 -19.03 -3.73 0.75
C VAL A 410 -18.26 -4.11 -0.51
N ILE A 411 -18.95 -4.57 -1.55
CA ILE A 411 -18.33 -4.88 -2.85
C ILE A 411 -17.65 -3.63 -3.41
N VAL A 412 -18.29 -2.46 -3.33
CA VAL A 412 -17.70 -1.19 -3.77
C VAL A 412 -16.48 -0.83 -2.92
N ILE A 413 -16.56 -0.88 -1.58
CA ILE A 413 -15.42 -0.57 -0.70
C ILE A 413 -14.24 -1.55 -0.95
N ILE A 414 -14.52 -2.84 -1.08
CA ILE A 414 -13.50 -3.86 -1.39
C ILE A 414 -12.88 -3.58 -2.76
N ILE A 415 -13.69 -3.42 -3.81
CA ILE A 415 -13.20 -3.10 -5.16
C ILE A 415 -12.34 -1.83 -5.13
N GLN A 416 -12.71 -0.80 -4.38
CA GLN A 416 -11.96 0.47 -4.30
C GLN A 416 -10.65 0.35 -3.50
N VAL A 417 -10.65 -0.39 -2.40
CA VAL A 417 -9.43 -0.73 -1.63
C VAL A 417 -8.46 -1.53 -2.50
N PHE A 418 -8.97 -2.45 -3.32
CA PHE A 418 -8.17 -3.29 -4.22
C PHE A 418 -7.94 -2.69 -5.63
N SER A 419 -8.57 -1.57 -6.01
CA SER A 419 -8.29 -0.84 -7.26
C SER A 419 -7.16 0.18 -7.07
N SER A 420 -7.06 0.73 -5.86
CA SER A 420 -6.00 1.66 -5.41
C SER A 420 -4.61 1.00 -5.37
N SER A 421 -4.52 -0.32 -5.51
CA SER A 421 -3.26 -1.06 -5.61
C SER A 421 -2.61 -1.02 -7.00
N ARG A 422 -3.23 -0.38 -8.00
CA ARG A 422 -2.70 -0.30 -9.38
C ARG A 422 -1.76 0.87 -9.68
N MET A 423 -1.42 1.74 -8.73
CA MET A 423 -0.61 2.92 -9.04
C MET A 423 0.55 3.13 -8.07
N VAL A 424 1.71 2.55 -8.38
CA VAL A 424 3.04 3.21 -8.28
C VAL A 424 3.99 2.50 -9.24
N GLN A 425 4.12 3.00 -10.48
CA GLN A 425 5.43 3.06 -11.12
C GLN A 425 5.42 4.19 -12.16
N SER A 426 6.18 5.22 -11.84
CA SER A 426 6.31 6.47 -12.58
C SER A 426 7.07 6.26 -13.89
N GLN A 427 6.59 6.99 -14.89
CA GLN A 427 7.23 7.28 -16.16
C GLN A 427 8.68 7.76 -15.98
N THR A 428 9.62 7.14 -16.67
CA THR A 428 10.86 7.79 -17.11
C THR A 428 10.83 7.84 -18.63
N THR A 429 10.57 9.02 -19.19
CA THR A 429 10.69 9.29 -20.63
C THR A 429 12.11 9.76 -20.91
N PRO A 430 12.88 9.14 -21.82
CA PRO A 430 14.09 9.75 -22.35
C PRO A 430 13.69 10.84 -23.36
N VAL A 431 14.24 12.04 -23.16
CA VAL A 431 14.19 13.13 -24.14
C VAL A 431 15.00 12.70 -25.37
N ALA A 432 14.32 12.58 -26.51
CA ALA A 432 14.98 12.46 -27.81
C ALA A 432 15.49 13.84 -28.23
N GLN A 433 16.81 13.99 -28.42
CA GLN A 433 17.37 15.13 -29.15
C GLN A 433 17.95 14.62 -30.48
N ASN A 434 17.36 15.14 -31.56
CA ASN A 434 17.86 15.02 -32.92
C ASN A 434 19.20 15.75 -33.03
N ALA A 435 20.22 15.05 -33.51
CA ALA A 435 21.47 15.65 -33.94
C ALA A 435 21.38 16.04 -35.43
N SER A 436 21.61 17.32 -35.73
CA SER A 436 22.06 17.76 -37.05
C SER A 436 23.29 18.66 -36.89
N MET A 437 24.42 18.11 -37.33
CA MET A 437 25.67 18.71 -37.82
C MET A 437 25.91 20.22 -37.61
N VAL A 438 27.06 20.60 -37.02
CA VAL A 438 28.21 21.28 -37.68
C VAL A 438 29.44 21.34 -36.74
N ALA A 439 30.57 20.84 -37.24
CA ALA A 439 32.01 21.07 -36.98
C ALA A 439 32.59 21.56 -35.62
N SER A 440 33.20 20.60 -34.92
CA SER A 440 34.53 20.54 -34.24
C SER A 440 35.46 21.77 -34.10
N SER A 441 36.02 21.96 -32.89
CA SER A 441 37.49 22.12 -32.67
C SER A 441 37.99 21.66 -31.26
N ALA A 442 38.41 20.37 -31.19
CA ALA A 442 39.53 19.77 -30.40
C ALA A 442 39.60 19.86 -28.82
N PRO A 443 40.54 19.16 -28.12
CA PRO A 443 40.66 17.71 -27.82
C PRO A 443 40.99 17.43 -26.30
N PRO A 444 41.40 16.23 -25.83
CA PRO A 444 41.08 14.84 -26.18
C PRO A 444 40.30 14.11 -25.05
N ALA A 445 39.37 13.24 -25.43
CA ALA A 445 38.63 12.39 -24.50
C ALA A 445 39.48 11.22 -24.00
N ALA A 446 39.54 11.05 -22.68
CA ALA A 446 39.88 9.77 -22.06
C ALA A 446 38.89 8.70 -22.55
N ALA A 447 39.42 7.52 -22.83
CA ALA A 447 38.76 6.39 -23.46
C ALA A 447 37.28 6.22 -23.05
N ALA A 448 36.39 6.39 -24.03
CA ALA A 448 34.99 6.06 -23.88
C ALA A 448 34.83 4.54 -23.70
N THR A 449 34.23 4.14 -22.58
CA THR A 449 33.68 2.80 -22.38
C THR A 449 32.70 2.49 -23.53
N PRO A 450 32.79 1.33 -24.19
CA PRO A 450 31.88 1.03 -25.30
C PRO A 450 30.45 0.92 -24.79
N ALA A 451 29.51 1.40 -25.59
CA ALA A 451 28.07 1.25 -25.38
C ALA A 451 27.75 -0.20 -25.01
N ALA A 452 26.99 -0.42 -23.94
CA ALA A 452 26.55 -1.75 -23.55
C ALA A 452 25.75 -2.37 -24.69
N THR A 453 26.35 -3.34 -25.36
CA THR A 453 25.69 -4.20 -26.34
C THR A 453 24.54 -4.93 -25.65
N THR A 454 23.32 -4.78 -26.16
CA THR A 454 22.17 -5.62 -25.77
C THR A 454 22.33 -7.08 -26.19
N GLU A 455 23.42 -7.40 -26.89
CA GLU A 455 23.84 -8.77 -27.16
C GLU A 455 24.71 -9.29 -26.02
N ASN A 456 24.24 -10.35 -25.37
CA ASN A 456 25.06 -11.13 -24.44
C ASN A 456 24.70 -12.62 -24.54
N PRO A 457 25.60 -13.52 -24.10
CA PRO A 457 25.38 -14.97 -24.21
C PRO A 457 24.10 -15.47 -23.53
N VAL A 458 23.65 -14.80 -22.45
CA VAL A 458 22.44 -15.18 -21.73
C VAL A 458 21.19 -14.88 -22.57
N LEU A 459 21.10 -13.69 -23.17
CA LEU A 459 20.00 -13.34 -24.05
C LEU A 459 19.97 -14.21 -25.31
N HIS A 460 21.16 -14.53 -25.86
CA HIS A 460 21.27 -15.49 -26.96
C HIS A 460 20.69 -16.86 -26.56
N ASN A 461 21.11 -17.41 -25.41
CA ASN A 461 20.61 -18.69 -24.89
C ASN A 461 19.09 -18.68 -24.68
N ILE A 462 18.54 -17.61 -24.09
CA ILE A 462 17.08 -17.45 -23.87
C ILE A 462 16.33 -17.45 -25.20
N HIS A 463 16.82 -16.75 -26.22
CA HIS A 463 16.18 -16.68 -27.53
C HIS A 463 16.35 -17.97 -28.36
N GLN A 464 17.44 -18.72 -28.16
CA GLN A 464 17.64 -20.02 -28.81
C GLN A 464 16.82 -21.14 -28.18
N ARG A 465 16.45 -21.03 -26.90
CA ARG A 465 15.69 -22.08 -26.18
C ARG A 465 14.38 -22.44 -26.88
N LYS A 466 14.26 -23.71 -27.28
CA LYS A 466 13.09 -24.31 -27.95
C LYS A 466 12.59 -25.54 -27.20
N SER A 467 11.36 -25.96 -27.51
CA SER A 467 10.82 -27.20 -26.98
C SER A 467 11.26 -28.35 -27.87
N VAL A 468 12.24 -29.13 -27.42
CA VAL A 468 12.76 -30.28 -28.15
C VAL A 468 11.93 -31.51 -27.83
N ARG A 469 11.53 -32.27 -28.85
CA ARG A 469 10.71 -33.48 -28.70
C ARG A 469 11.29 -34.69 -29.44
N SER A 470 12.41 -34.51 -30.12
CA SER A 470 13.15 -35.55 -30.83
C SER A 470 14.59 -35.55 -30.35
N TYR A 471 15.05 -36.70 -29.84
CA TYR A 471 16.37 -36.85 -29.23
C TYR A 471 17.21 -37.88 -29.98
N THR A 472 18.53 -37.73 -29.96
CA THR A 472 19.47 -38.77 -30.38
C THR A 472 19.59 -39.84 -29.29
N SER A 473 20.34 -40.92 -29.56
CA SER A 473 20.64 -41.96 -28.58
C SER A 473 21.72 -41.58 -27.58
N GLN A 474 22.30 -40.39 -27.67
CA GLN A 474 23.38 -39.96 -26.78
C GLN A 474 22.87 -39.77 -25.35
N GLU A 475 23.56 -40.38 -24.40
CA GLU A 475 23.21 -40.29 -22.98
C GLU A 475 23.57 -38.92 -22.38
N VAL A 476 22.83 -38.53 -21.34
CA VAL A 476 23.06 -37.31 -20.58
C VAL A 476 23.77 -37.69 -19.29
N SER A 477 24.90 -37.06 -19.02
CA SER A 477 25.71 -37.36 -17.84
C SER A 477 25.00 -36.95 -16.54
N GLN A 478 25.33 -37.64 -15.45
CA GLN A 478 24.84 -37.29 -14.12
C GLN A 478 25.28 -35.87 -13.71
N GLU A 479 26.47 -35.45 -14.10
CA GLU A 479 27.00 -34.10 -13.84
C GLU A 479 26.14 -33.03 -14.51
N GLN A 480 25.75 -33.23 -15.77
CA GLN A 480 24.84 -32.33 -16.47
C GLN A 480 23.47 -32.26 -15.78
N LEU A 481 22.93 -33.38 -15.31
CA LEU A 481 21.66 -33.43 -14.61
C LEU A 481 21.70 -32.71 -13.26
N VAL A 482 22.76 -32.94 -12.48
CA VAL A 482 22.98 -32.22 -11.22
C VAL A 482 23.16 -30.72 -11.47
N ALA A 483 23.89 -30.34 -12.52
CA ALA A 483 24.06 -28.93 -12.89
C ALA A 483 22.72 -28.27 -13.26
N MET A 484 21.85 -28.95 -14.01
CA MET A 484 20.50 -28.46 -14.32
C MET A 484 19.64 -28.32 -13.06
N VAL A 485 19.64 -29.31 -12.16
CA VAL A 485 18.90 -29.23 -10.89
C VAL A 485 19.41 -28.09 -10.02
N LYS A 486 20.73 -27.88 -9.92
CA LYS A 486 21.32 -26.73 -9.21
C LYS A 486 20.87 -25.40 -9.80
N ALA A 487 20.77 -25.29 -11.13
CA ALA A 487 20.23 -24.10 -11.78
C ALA A 487 18.75 -23.88 -11.42
N GLY A 488 17.96 -24.95 -11.34
CA GLY A 488 16.59 -24.92 -10.82
C GLY A 488 16.51 -24.41 -9.38
N MET A 489 17.38 -24.90 -8.49
CA MET A 489 17.47 -24.46 -7.10
C MET A 489 17.88 -22.99 -6.92
N ALA A 490 18.52 -22.39 -7.93
CA ALA A 490 18.88 -20.98 -7.91
C ALA A 490 17.70 -20.03 -8.23
N ALA A 491 16.51 -20.56 -8.51
CA ALA A 491 15.33 -19.75 -8.78
C ALA A 491 14.84 -18.99 -7.53
N PRO A 492 14.33 -17.76 -7.69
CA PRO A 492 13.76 -17.00 -6.57
C PRO A 492 12.45 -17.62 -6.13
N THR A 493 12.15 -17.53 -4.82
CA THR A 493 10.88 -18.05 -4.29
C THR A 493 10.24 -17.24 -3.20
N ALA A 494 8.94 -17.46 -3.04
CA ALA A 494 8.12 -16.80 -2.04
C ALA A 494 8.75 -16.96 -0.65
N ARG A 495 9.17 -15.82 -0.08
CA ARG A 495 9.79 -15.74 1.25
C ARG A 495 11.01 -16.65 1.40
N ASN A 496 11.68 -16.97 0.29
CA ASN A 496 12.83 -17.89 0.23
C ASN A 496 12.55 -19.25 0.89
N ARG A 497 11.34 -19.81 0.69
CA ARG A 497 10.90 -21.01 1.40
C ARG A 497 11.44 -22.31 0.86
N GLN A 498 11.84 -22.34 -0.41
CA GLN A 498 12.45 -23.53 -0.98
C GLN A 498 11.53 -24.75 -1.10
N PRO A 499 10.27 -24.60 -1.58
CA PRO A 499 9.33 -25.72 -1.67
C PRO A 499 9.61 -26.67 -2.83
N TRP A 500 10.52 -26.37 -3.75
CA TRP A 500 10.77 -27.24 -4.90
C TRP A 500 11.47 -28.54 -4.49
N GLN A 501 11.01 -29.62 -5.08
CA GLN A 501 11.58 -30.96 -5.00
C GLN A 501 11.82 -31.46 -6.42
N PHE A 502 12.85 -32.29 -6.62
CA PHE A 502 13.21 -32.80 -7.94
C PHE A 502 13.40 -34.31 -7.91
N VAL A 503 12.79 -35.01 -8.88
CA VAL A 503 13.02 -36.44 -9.10
C VAL A 503 13.65 -36.61 -10.48
N VAL A 504 14.90 -37.09 -10.52
CA VAL A 504 15.61 -37.36 -11.78
C VAL A 504 15.33 -38.80 -12.21
N LEU A 505 14.85 -38.98 -13.44
CA LEU A 505 14.49 -40.27 -14.02
C LEU A 505 15.52 -40.67 -15.08
N HIS A 506 16.15 -41.82 -14.86
CA HIS A 506 16.96 -42.54 -15.85
C HIS A 506 16.36 -43.89 -16.25
N ASP A 507 15.41 -44.40 -15.47
CA ASP A 507 14.76 -45.69 -15.73
C ASP A 507 13.85 -45.59 -16.97
N LYS A 508 14.23 -46.31 -18.02
CA LYS A 508 13.51 -46.34 -19.29
C LYS A 508 12.11 -46.94 -19.15
N ALA A 509 11.89 -47.90 -18.26
CA ALA A 509 10.58 -48.50 -18.04
C ALA A 509 9.61 -47.48 -17.42
N ILE A 510 10.07 -46.72 -16.42
CA ILE A 510 9.28 -45.63 -15.82
C ILE A 510 8.95 -44.57 -16.87
N MET A 511 9.95 -44.10 -17.62
CA MET A 511 9.76 -43.08 -18.64
C MET A 511 8.82 -43.54 -19.77
N THR A 512 8.90 -44.82 -20.19
CA THR A 512 8.01 -45.39 -21.21
C THR A 512 6.57 -45.48 -20.70
N SER A 513 6.36 -45.96 -19.48
CA SER A 513 5.03 -45.98 -18.84
C SER A 513 4.43 -44.58 -18.72
N LEU A 514 5.24 -43.58 -18.36
CA LEU A 514 4.80 -42.19 -18.33
C LEU A 514 4.47 -41.66 -19.73
N ALA A 515 5.25 -42.02 -20.76
CA ALA A 515 5.00 -41.63 -22.15
C ALA A 515 3.65 -42.14 -22.69
N GLU A 516 3.26 -43.36 -22.30
CA GLU A 516 1.98 -43.97 -22.68
C GLU A 516 0.78 -43.32 -21.99
N LYS A 517 0.93 -42.99 -20.70
CA LYS A 517 -0.17 -42.51 -19.86
C LYS A 517 -0.36 -40.99 -19.89
N LEU A 518 0.69 -40.23 -20.21
CA LEU A 518 0.63 -38.76 -20.27
C LEU A 518 0.39 -38.27 -21.71
N PRO A 519 -0.71 -37.53 -21.97
CA PRO A 519 -1.15 -37.21 -23.33
C PRO A 519 -0.14 -36.37 -24.15
N TYR A 520 0.66 -35.54 -23.46
CA TYR A 520 1.58 -34.59 -24.10
C TYR A 520 3.06 -34.87 -23.78
N ALA A 521 3.38 -36.05 -23.21
CA ALA A 521 4.74 -36.41 -22.82
C ALA A 521 5.29 -37.63 -23.59
N LYS A 522 4.75 -37.96 -24.77
CA LYS A 522 5.15 -39.13 -25.58
C LYS A 522 6.64 -39.22 -25.90
N MET A 523 7.31 -38.07 -25.98
CA MET A 523 8.77 -37.99 -26.20
C MET A 523 9.60 -38.56 -25.05
N LEU A 524 9.01 -38.84 -23.88
CA LEU A 524 9.69 -39.55 -22.79
C LEU A 524 10.23 -40.92 -23.23
N ALA A 525 9.55 -41.59 -24.16
CA ALA A 525 9.98 -42.90 -24.66
C ALA A 525 11.35 -42.86 -25.35
N SER A 526 11.71 -41.74 -25.98
CA SER A 526 13.00 -41.55 -26.66
C SER A 526 13.97 -40.61 -25.92
N ALA A 527 13.54 -39.94 -24.85
CA ALA A 527 14.39 -39.06 -24.05
C ALA A 527 15.50 -39.83 -23.33
N ALA A 528 16.68 -39.23 -23.19
CA ALA A 528 17.80 -39.84 -22.47
C ALA A 528 17.54 -39.88 -20.95
N ALA A 529 16.94 -38.82 -20.42
CA ALA A 529 16.53 -38.69 -19.02
C ALA A 529 15.29 -37.79 -18.91
N ALA A 530 14.74 -37.70 -17.70
CA ALA A 530 13.74 -36.68 -17.38
C ALA A 530 13.94 -36.11 -15.97
N ILE A 531 13.49 -34.87 -15.74
CA ILE A 531 13.43 -34.26 -14.41
C ILE A 531 11.97 -33.96 -14.09
N VAL A 532 11.44 -34.54 -13.01
CA VAL A 532 10.13 -34.18 -12.48
C VAL A 532 10.33 -33.06 -11.44
N VAL A 533 9.68 -31.93 -11.66
CA VAL A 533 9.68 -30.80 -10.71
C VAL A 533 8.40 -30.89 -9.89
N CYS A 534 8.54 -30.91 -8.57
CA CYS A 534 7.43 -31.02 -7.62
C CYS A 534 7.48 -29.89 -6.60
N GLY A 535 6.33 -29.54 -6.01
CA GLY A 535 6.24 -28.62 -4.88
C GLY A 535 5.84 -29.35 -3.61
N ASP A 536 6.55 -29.07 -2.53
CA ASP A 536 6.25 -29.48 -1.17
C ASP A 536 5.29 -28.47 -0.51
N LEU A 537 4.05 -28.90 -0.31
CA LEU A 537 3.01 -28.05 0.26
C LEU A 537 3.23 -27.76 1.74
N GLU A 538 3.95 -28.60 2.49
CA GLU A 538 4.22 -28.33 3.90
C GLU A 538 5.26 -27.21 4.05
N ILE A 539 6.31 -27.25 3.23
CA ILE A 539 7.30 -26.16 3.14
C ILE A 539 6.63 -24.86 2.70
N ALA A 540 5.74 -24.92 1.70
CA ALA A 540 4.99 -23.76 1.23
C ALA A 540 4.05 -23.19 2.30
N LYS A 541 3.36 -24.06 3.07
CA LYS A 541 2.43 -23.69 4.16
C LYS A 541 3.13 -23.06 5.35
N ALA A 542 4.29 -23.59 5.78
CA ALA A 542 5.08 -23.04 6.88
C ALA A 542 5.49 -21.56 6.65
N GLY A 543 5.41 -21.09 5.41
CA GLY A 543 5.63 -19.71 5.02
C GLY A 543 4.41 -18.81 4.90
N ASN A 544 3.18 -19.28 5.12
CA ASN A 544 1.95 -18.61 4.65
C ASN A 544 2.04 -18.25 3.15
N SER A 545 2.56 -19.17 2.35
CA SER A 545 2.81 -19.04 0.90
C SER A 545 2.28 -20.27 0.14
N GLU A 546 1.23 -20.90 0.67
CA GLU A 546 0.71 -22.17 0.15
C GLU A 546 0.24 -22.09 -1.30
N ASP A 547 -0.21 -20.93 -1.78
CA ASP A 547 -0.62 -20.74 -3.18
C ASP A 547 0.56 -20.46 -4.13
N MET A 548 1.77 -20.27 -3.61
CA MET A 548 2.93 -19.81 -4.39
C MET A 548 3.81 -20.94 -4.91
N TRP A 549 3.66 -22.17 -4.42
CA TRP A 549 4.52 -23.31 -4.79
C TRP A 549 4.60 -23.52 -6.30
N MET A 550 3.48 -23.28 -7.02
CA MET A 550 3.44 -23.44 -8.48
C MET A 550 4.26 -22.39 -9.21
N LEU A 551 4.32 -21.14 -8.71
CA LEU A 551 5.14 -20.06 -9.27
C LEU A 551 6.62 -20.34 -9.02
N ASP A 552 6.92 -20.75 -7.79
CA ASP A 552 8.25 -21.13 -7.33
C ASP A 552 8.83 -22.28 -8.18
N CYS A 553 8.07 -23.36 -8.33
CA CYS A 553 8.46 -24.49 -9.17
C CYS A 553 8.51 -24.14 -10.66
N SER A 554 7.69 -23.18 -11.12
CA SER A 554 7.70 -22.72 -12.51
C SER A 554 8.97 -21.94 -12.85
N ALA A 555 9.44 -21.09 -11.94
CA ALA A 555 10.71 -20.39 -12.07
C ALA A 555 11.89 -21.39 -12.09
N ALA A 556 11.90 -22.37 -11.19
CA ALA A 556 12.89 -23.44 -11.17
C ALA A 556 12.91 -24.25 -12.48
N THR A 557 11.72 -24.59 -13.01
CA THR A 557 11.57 -25.29 -14.29
C THR A 557 12.18 -24.47 -15.44
N GLN A 558 11.93 -23.16 -15.49
CA GLN A 558 12.48 -22.31 -16.54
C GLN A 558 14.02 -22.22 -16.46
N ASN A 559 14.60 -22.15 -15.26
CA ASN A 559 16.05 -22.20 -15.10
C ASN A 559 16.66 -23.52 -15.58
N ILE A 560 16.01 -24.66 -15.28
CA ILE A 560 16.43 -25.98 -15.78
C ILE A 560 16.46 -26.01 -17.31
N LEU A 561 15.41 -25.48 -17.96
CA LEU A 561 15.33 -25.45 -19.44
C LEU A 561 16.41 -24.57 -20.07
N LEU A 562 16.77 -23.45 -19.44
CA LEU A 562 17.84 -22.57 -19.91
C LEU A 562 19.22 -23.20 -19.70
N ALA A 563 19.42 -23.93 -18.60
CA ALA A 563 20.66 -24.67 -18.34
C ALA A 563 20.84 -25.84 -19.31
N ALA A 564 19.75 -26.54 -19.68
CA ALA A 564 19.79 -27.57 -20.71
C ALA A 564 20.28 -27.00 -22.06
N GLU A 565 19.65 -25.90 -22.51
CA GLU A 565 20.01 -25.25 -23.78
C GLU A 565 21.47 -24.77 -23.78
N SER A 566 21.97 -24.21 -22.67
CA SER A 566 23.36 -23.73 -22.59
C SER A 566 24.41 -24.84 -22.64
N MET A 567 24.02 -26.08 -22.33
CA MET A 567 24.86 -27.28 -22.44
C MET A 567 24.69 -27.99 -23.80
N GLY A 568 23.95 -27.41 -24.74
CA GLY A 568 23.64 -28.03 -26.03
C GLY A 568 22.59 -29.15 -25.97
N LEU A 569 21.90 -29.30 -24.84
CA LEU A 569 20.82 -30.26 -24.67
C LEU A 569 19.49 -29.66 -25.13
N GLY A 570 18.57 -30.54 -25.51
CA GLY A 570 17.18 -30.24 -25.77
C GLY A 570 16.30 -30.68 -24.60
N ALA A 571 15.31 -29.87 -24.26
CA ALA A 571 14.32 -30.21 -23.24
C ALA A 571 12.94 -29.63 -23.57
N VAL A 572 11.89 -30.17 -22.94
CA VAL A 572 10.52 -29.67 -23.09
C VAL A 572 9.75 -29.72 -21.77
N TRP A 573 9.02 -28.64 -21.47
CA TRP A 573 8.08 -28.63 -20.37
C TRP A 573 6.84 -29.46 -20.72
N THR A 574 6.56 -30.53 -19.98
CA THR A 574 5.29 -31.27 -20.07
C THR A 574 4.50 -31.15 -18.77
N ALA A 575 3.37 -30.44 -18.82
CA ALA A 575 2.64 -30.04 -17.62
C ALA A 575 1.83 -31.19 -17.02
N CYS A 576 2.01 -31.41 -15.71
CA CYS A 576 1.18 -32.28 -14.88
C CYS A 576 0.11 -31.44 -14.19
N TYR A 577 0.50 -30.41 -13.44
CA TYR A 577 -0.42 -29.44 -12.84
C TYR A 577 -1.01 -28.49 -13.90
N PRO A 578 -2.27 -28.04 -13.77
CA PRO A 578 -3.26 -28.34 -12.72
C PRO A 578 -4.14 -29.57 -13.01
N TYR A 579 -3.70 -30.49 -13.86
CA TYR A 579 -4.53 -31.59 -14.36
C TYR A 579 -4.46 -32.80 -13.42
N ALA A 580 -5.54 -33.04 -12.67
CA ALA A 580 -5.61 -34.07 -11.64
C ALA A 580 -5.24 -35.49 -12.17
N ASP A 581 -5.71 -35.84 -13.36
CA ASP A 581 -5.40 -37.11 -14.04
C ASP A 581 -3.89 -37.28 -14.26
N ARG A 582 -3.20 -36.22 -14.71
CA ARG A 582 -1.76 -36.25 -14.99
C ARG A 582 -0.92 -36.23 -13.73
N MET A 583 -1.35 -35.44 -12.74
CA MET A 583 -0.72 -35.40 -11.44
C MET A 583 -0.78 -36.76 -10.77
N GLN A 584 -1.95 -37.42 -10.77
CA GLN A 584 -2.12 -38.75 -10.21
C GLN A 584 -1.21 -39.79 -10.89
N VAL A 585 -1.21 -39.82 -12.23
CA VAL A 585 -0.33 -40.73 -13.01
C VAL A 585 1.15 -40.51 -12.65
N THR A 586 1.58 -39.25 -12.57
CA THR A 586 2.97 -38.91 -12.25
C THR A 586 3.34 -39.28 -10.82
N SER A 587 2.49 -38.92 -9.85
CA SER A 587 2.70 -39.24 -8.44
C SER A 587 2.78 -40.73 -8.19
N GLN A 588 1.92 -41.54 -8.83
CA GLN A 588 1.94 -42.99 -8.70
C GLN A 588 3.19 -43.61 -9.33
N ALA A 589 3.63 -43.11 -10.49
CA ALA A 589 4.78 -43.65 -11.20
C ALA A 589 6.11 -43.49 -10.44
N ILE A 590 6.23 -42.45 -9.60
CA ILE A 590 7.47 -42.13 -8.87
C ILE A 590 7.30 -42.14 -7.35
N GLY A 591 6.15 -42.59 -6.85
CA GLY A 591 5.88 -42.77 -5.42
C GLY A 591 5.87 -41.47 -4.61
N LEU A 592 5.28 -40.39 -5.13
CA LEU A 592 5.20 -39.12 -4.38
C LEU A 592 4.26 -39.23 -3.17
N PRO A 593 4.64 -38.68 -2.00
CA PRO A 593 3.73 -38.55 -0.87
C PRO A 593 2.65 -37.48 -1.14
N GLU A 594 1.54 -37.53 -0.40
CA GLU A 594 0.35 -36.69 -0.65
C GLU A 594 0.63 -35.18 -0.62
N HIS A 595 1.57 -34.73 0.22
CA HIS A 595 1.92 -33.32 0.35
C HIS A 595 2.90 -32.81 -0.73
N ILE A 596 3.45 -33.70 -1.58
CA ILE A 596 4.33 -33.32 -2.69
C ILE A 596 3.56 -33.43 -4.01
N LEU A 597 3.34 -32.29 -4.65
CA LEU A 597 2.58 -32.21 -5.89
C LEU A 597 3.49 -32.06 -7.11
N PRO A 598 3.34 -32.87 -8.18
CA PRO A 598 4.13 -32.73 -9.39
C PRO A 598 3.63 -31.53 -10.22
N LEU A 599 4.52 -30.59 -10.52
CA LEU A 599 4.26 -29.47 -11.44
C LEU A 599 4.36 -29.94 -12.89
N CYS A 600 5.50 -30.55 -13.25
CA CYS A 600 5.80 -30.96 -14.61
C CYS A 600 6.82 -32.09 -14.67
N VAL A 601 6.84 -32.78 -15.81
CA VAL A 601 7.93 -33.68 -16.22
C VAL A 601 8.69 -33.00 -17.35
N ILE A 602 10.01 -33.00 -17.28
CA ILE A 602 10.90 -32.40 -18.28
C ILE A 602 11.69 -33.52 -18.97
N PRO A 603 11.23 -34.07 -20.09
CA PRO A 603 12.04 -34.97 -20.91
C PRO A 603 13.20 -34.19 -21.51
N LEU A 604 14.39 -34.80 -21.55
CA LEU A 604 15.58 -34.15 -22.08
C LEU A 604 16.59 -35.14 -22.70
N GLY A 605 17.41 -34.62 -23.60
CA GLY A 605 18.44 -35.37 -24.34
C GLY A 605 19.10 -34.51 -25.40
N TYR A 606 20.03 -35.08 -26.17
CA TYR A 606 20.66 -34.34 -27.27
C TYR A 606 19.67 -34.18 -28.43
N PRO A 607 19.46 -32.96 -28.95
CA PRO A 607 18.46 -32.71 -30.00
C PRO A 607 18.89 -33.29 -31.34
N THR A 608 17.94 -33.76 -32.15
CA THR A 608 18.21 -34.18 -33.55
C THR A 608 18.37 -33.00 -34.52
N GLY A 609 18.10 -31.77 -34.08
CA GLY A 609 18.14 -30.56 -34.90
C GLY A 609 16.84 -30.23 -35.66
N ILE A 610 15.81 -31.08 -35.55
CA ILE A 610 14.50 -30.86 -36.20
C ILE A 610 13.76 -29.67 -35.55
N ASP A 611 13.77 -29.60 -34.22
CA ASP A 611 13.10 -28.54 -33.47
C ASP A 611 13.90 -27.23 -33.53
N LYS A 612 13.26 -26.16 -34.02
CA LYS A 612 13.87 -24.83 -34.18
C LYS A 612 13.29 -23.81 -33.19
N PRO A 613 14.07 -22.79 -32.78
CA PRO A 613 13.53 -21.65 -32.04
C PRO A 613 12.45 -20.95 -32.85
N LYS A 614 11.47 -20.40 -32.15
CA LYS A 614 10.37 -19.64 -32.75
C LYS A 614 10.47 -18.21 -32.23
N ASP A 615 10.39 -17.24 -33.14
CA ASP A 615 10.15 -15.88 -32.73
C ASP A 615 8.73 -15.76 -32.16
N LYS A 616 8.65 -15.37 -30.89
CA LYS A 616 7.40 -15.18 -30.16
C LYS A 616 7.16 -13.70 -29.84
N TRP A 617 8.01 -12.81 -30.34
CA TRP A 617 7.88 -11.38 -30.14
C TRP A 617 6.55 -10.89 -30.70
N LYS A 618 5.83 -10.15 -29.86
CA LYS A 618 4.52 -9.56 -30.16
C LYS A 618 4.51 -8.16 -29.58
N PRO A 619 4.85 -7.13 -30.36
CA PRO A 619 4.95 -5.77 -29.84
C PRO A 619 3.61 -5.29 -29.24
N GLU A 620 2.48 -5.81 -29.72
CA GLU A 620 1.15 -5.52 -29.19
C GLU A 620 0.90 -6.03 -27.76
N ARG A 621 1.72 -6.97 -27.27
CA ARG A 621 1.68 -7.46 -25.88
C ARG A 621 2.60 -6.68 -24.95
N LEU A 622 3.44 -5.81 -25.49
CA LEU A 622 4.29 -4.91 -24.71
C LEU A 622 3.51 -3.62 -24.43
N HIS A 623 3.15 -3.41 -23.18
CA HIS A 623 2.47 -2.21 -22.74
C HIS A 623 3.39 -1.39 -21.83
N TRP A 624 3.68 -0.15 -22.23
CA TRP A 624 4.48 0.76 -21.43
C TRP A 624 3.60 1.50 -20.42
N ASN A 625 4.00 1.47 -19.15
CA ASN A 625 3.36 2.12 -18.00
C ASN A 625 1.95 1.60 -17.63
N SER A 626 1.07 1.36 -18.59
CA SER A 626 -0.30 0.91 -18.36
C SER A 626 -0.78 -0.02 -19.47
N TRP A 627 -1.70 -0.94 -19.16
CA TRP A 627 -2.36 -1.78 -20.16
C TRP A 627 -2.98 -0.91 -21.27
N GLN A 628 -2.56 -1.13 -22.50
CA GLN A 628 -3.12 -0.45 -23.66
C GLN A 628 -4.12 -1.39 -24.31
N ALA A 629 -5.37 -0.95 -24.46
CA ALA A 629 -6.34 -1.72 -25.21
C ALA A 629 -5.80 -1.98 -26.64
N PRO A 630 -6.06 -3.15 -27.23
CA PRO A 630 -5.76 -3.37 -28.64
C PRO A 630 -6.37 -2.23 -29.46
N LYS A 631 -5.59 -1.65 -30.39
CA LYS A 631 -6.16 -0.72 -31.37
C LYS A 631 -7.09 -1.56 -32.27
N GLU A 632 -8.36 -1.18 -32.31
CA GLU A 632 -9.35 -1.78 -33.23
C GLU A 632 -8.95 -1.62 -34.70
#